data_AF-A0A537JJ57-F1
#
_entry.id   AF-A0A537JJ57-F1
#
_cell.length_a   1.000
_cell.length_b   1.000
_cell.length_c   1.000
_cell.angle_alpha   90.00
_cell.angle_beta   90.00
_cell.angle_gamma   90.00
#
_symmetry.space_group_name_H-M   'P 1'
#
loop_
_entity.id
_entity.type
_entity.pdbx_description
1 polymer ?
#
loop_
_entity_poly.entity_id
_entity_poly.type
_entity_poly.pdbx_seq_one_letter_code
_entity_poly.pdbx_strand_id
1 'polypeptide(L)'
;MTDNPLRILSLDGGGVRGISSLYILKELMRQLAREYQEDNPNAPELTPRPCEYFDLICGTSTGGLIALMLGRLRMVWNQTFVILTFSLLTTPFLNTKSFLKKSSQVNRMTTKQPSIIIFSS
;
A
#
# COMPACT_ATOMS: atom_id res chain seq x y z
N MET A 1 -19.49 11.27 -18.89
CA MET A 1 -18.46 10.86 -17.93
C MET A 1 -18.83 9.46 -17.54
N THR A 2 -18.02 8.46 -17.90
CA THR A 2 -18.31 7.07 -17.51
C THR A 2 -18.07 6.96 -16.02
N ASP A 3 -19.14 6.84 -15.24
CA ASP A 3 -19.08 6.63 -13.79
C ASP A 3 -18.48 5.25 -13.51
N ASN A 4 -17.16 5.13 -13.65
CA ASN A 4 -16.45 3.94 -13.24
C ASN A 4 -16.54 3.87 -11.71
N PRO A 5 -17.08 2.79 -11.13
CA PRO A 5 -17.18 2.67 -9.69
C PRO A 5 -15.77 2.67 -9.08
N LEU A 6 -15.57 3.49 -8.06
CA LEU A 6 -14.29 3.62 -7.36
C LEU A 6 -13.88 2.27 -6.76
N ARG A 7 -12.70 1.76 -7.13
CA ARG A 7 -12.17 0.47 -6.67
C ARG A 7 -11.06 0.68 -5.66
N ILE A 8 -11.35 0.39 -4.39
CA ILE A 8 -10.42 0.53 -3.29
C ILE A 8 -9.94 -0.84 -2.82
N LEU A 9 -8.62 -1.01 -2.71
CA LEU A 9 -7.98 -2.19 -2.13
C LEU A 9 -7.35 -1.83 -0.78
N SER A 10 -7.77 -2.51 0.28
CA SER A 10 -7.19 -2.39 1.61
C SER A 10 -6.43 -3.66 2.00
N LEU A 11 -5.18 -3.50 2.42
CA LEU A 11 -4.31 -4.59 2.86
C LEU A 11 -4.03 -4.47 4.35
N ASP A 12 -4.41 -5.50 5.10
CA ASP A 12 -4.18 -5.55 6.55
C ASP A 12 -2.71 -5.84 6.89
N GLY A 13 -2.28 -5.37 8.07
CA GLY A 13 -0.96 -5.57 8.62
C GLY A 13 -0.84 -6.95 9.29
N GLY A 14 0.17 -7.74 8.90
CA GLY A 14 0.34 -9.09 9.46
C GLY A 14 1.76 -9.64 9.48
N GLY A 15 2.78 -8.81 9.23
CA GLY A 15 4.16 -9.28 9.12
C GLY A 15 4.30 -10.33 8.01
N VAL A 16 4.81 -11.51 8.36
CA VAL A 16 4.93 -12.67 7.44
C VAL A 16 3.60 -13.09 6.81
N ARG A 17 2.46 -12.91 7.49
CA ARG A 17 1.13 -13.22 6.94
C ARG A 17 0.73 -12.28 5.80
N GLY A 18 1.30 -11.09 5.73
CA GLY A 18 1.07 -10.15 4.63
C GLY A 18 1.56 -10.67 3.28
N ILE A 19 2.54 -11.58 3.28
CA ILE A 19 3.00 -12.27 2.06
C ILE A 19 1.89 -13.16 1.49
N SER A 20 1.13 -13.84 2.35
CA SER A 20 -0.01 -14.66 1.92
C SER A 20 -1.10 -13.82 1.26
N SER A 21 -1.46 -12.68 1.86
CA SER A 21 -2.42 -11.73 1.28
C SER A 21 -1.97 -11.22 -0.08
N LEU A 22 -0.67 -10.93 -0.24
CA LEU A 22 -0.09 -10.54 -1.53
C LEU A 22 -0.22 -11.66 -2.58
N TYR A 23 -0.03 -12.92 -2.19
CA TYR A 23 -0.16 -14.07 -3.08
C TYR A 23 -1.60 -14.30 -3.54
N ILE A 24 -2.55 -14.17 -2.60
CA ILE A 24 -3.98 -14.25 -2.91
C ILE A 24 -4.37 -13.14 -3.89
N LEU A 25 -3.91 -11.91 -3.66
CA LEU A 25 -4.19 -10.79 -4.55
C LEU A 25 -3.61 -11.01 -5.96
N LYS A 26 -2.38 -11.55 -6.05
CA LYS A 26 -1.76 -11.91 -7.34
C LYS A 26 -2.63 -12.92 -8.10
N GLU A 27 -3.12 -13.94 -7.41
CA GLU A 27 -3.97 -14.97 -8.02
C GLU A 27 -5.34 -14.41 -8.45
N LEU A 28 -5.95 -13.54 -7.64
CA LEU A 28 -7.19 -12.85 -7.98
C LEU A 28 -7.02 -12.01 -9.24
N MET A 29 -5.95 -11.21 -9.33
CA MET A 29 -5.65 -10.40 -10.52
C MET A 29 -5.39 -11.27 -11.75
N ARG A 30 -4.80 -12.45 -11.58
CA ARG A 30 -4.58 -13.42 -12.65
C ARG A 30 -5.89 -14.04 -13.15
N GLN A 31 -6.84 -14.31 -12.26
CA GLN A 31 -8.17 -14.82 -12.63
C GLN A 31 -8.97 -13.75 -13.38
N LEU A 32 -8.98 -12.53 -12.86
CA LEU A 32 -9.61 -11.39 -13.52
C LEU A 32 -9.01 -11.12 -14.92
N ALA A 33 -7.70 -11.25 -15.07
CA ALA A 33 -7.04 -11.10 -16.37
C ALA A 33 -7.56 -12.13 -17.40
N ARG A 34 -7.80 -13.37 -16.96
CA ARG A 34 -8.34 -14.41 -17.83
C ARG A 34 -9.77 -14.11 -18.24
N GLU A 35 -10.62 -13.76 -17.28
CA GLU A 35 -12.02 -13.39 -17.53
C GLU A 35 -12.10 -12.19 -18.49
N TYR A 36 -11.28 -11.16 -18.27
CA TYR A 36 -11.20 -10.01 -19.17
C TYR A 36 -10.74 -10.37 -20.60
N GLN A 37 -9.81 -11.31 -20.72
CA GLN A 37 -9.32 -11.80 -22.02
C GLN A 37 -10.36 -12.65 -22.75
N GLU A 38 -11.16 -13.44 -22.03
CA GLU A 38 -12.28 -14.21 -22.58
C GLU A 38 -13.35 -13.27 -23.16
N ASP A 39 -13.67 -12.20 -22.45
CA ASP A 39 -14.62 -11.18 -22.92
C ASP A 39 -14.03 -10.29 -24.04
N ASN A 40 -12.71 -10.13 -24.10
CA ASN A 40 -12.00 -9.25 -25.03
C ASN A 40 -10.83 -9.98 -25.71
N PRO A 41 -11.08 -10.87 -26.68
CA PRO A 41 -10.04 -11.71 -27.29
C PRO A 41 -8.96 -10.94 -28.06
N ASN A 42 -9.21 -9.68 -28.42
CA ASN A 42 -8.25 -8.79 -29.08
C ASN A 42 -7.41 -7.96 -28.10
N ALA A 43 -7.68 -8.05 -26.79
CA ALA A 43 -6.90 -7.36 -25.78
C ALA A 43 -5.49 -7.99 -25.68
N PRO A 44 -4.45 -7.19 -25.42
CA PRO A 44 -3.12 -7.73 -25.18
C PRO A 44 -3.13 -8.64 -23.95
N GLU A 45 -2.52 -9.83 -24.07
CA GLU A 45 -2.38 -10.82 -22.98
C GLU A 45 -1.43 -10.27 -21.90
N LEU A 46 -1.92 -9.36 -21.07
CA LEU A 46 -1.17 -8.73 -20.00
C LEU A 46 -1.99 -8.79 -18.73
N THR A 47 -1.40 -9.33 -17.65
CA THR A 47 -2.02 -9.22 -16.32
C THR A 47 -2.07 -7.74 -15.95
N PRO A 48 -3.28 -7.16 -15.73
CA PRO A 48 -3.39 -5.75 -15.40
C PRO A 48 -2.65 -5.47 -14.11
N ARG A 49 -1.92 -4.35 -14.07
CA ARG A 49 -1.22 -3.97 -12.85
C ARG A 49 -2.27 -3.54 -11.82
N PRO A 50 -2.05 -3.78 -10.51
CA PRO A 50 -2.97 -3.33 -9.47
C PRO A 50 -3.30 -1.84 -9.55
N CYS A 51 -2.30 -1.02 -9.93
CA CYS A 51 -2.46 0.43 -10.10
C CYS A 51 -3.35 0.84 -11.28
N GLU A 52 -3.64 -0.06 -12.22
CA GLU A 52 -4.54 0.19 -13.36
C GLU A 52 -5.97 -0.29 -13.05
N TYR A 53 -6.12 -1.18 -12.08
CA TYR A 53 -7.42 -1.73 -11.69
C TYR A 53 -8.02 -1.05 -10.45
N PHE A 54 -7.18 -0.68 -9.48
CA PHE A 54 -7.59 -0.04 -8.24
C PHE A 54 -7.17 1.44 -8.24
N ASP A 55 -8.13 2.32 -8.01
CA ASP A 55 -7.90 3.76 -7.90
C ASP A 55 -7.13 4.13 -6.63
N LEU A 56 -7.35 3.33 -5.57
CA LEU A 56 -6.71 3.52 -4.28
C LEU A 56 -6.26 2.18 -3.70
N ILE A 57 -4.99 2.10 -3.35
CA ILE A 57 -4.43 0.98 -2.56
C ILE A 57 -3.95 1.56 -1.24
N CYS A 58 -4.49 1.04 -0.14
CA CYS A 58 -4.14 1.43 1.22
C CYS A 58 -3.87 0.22 2.10
N GLY A 59 -3.21 0.42 3.23
CA GLY A 59 -2.93 -0.66 4.17
C GLY A 59 -2.11 -0.21 5.37
N THR A 60 -2.02 -1.06 6.38
CA THR A 60 -1.31 -0.77 7.64
C THR A 60 -0.05 -1.65 7.76
N SER A 61 1.04 -1.10 8.32
CA SER A 61 2.31 -1.83 8.50
C SER A 61 2.83 -2.44 7.19
N THR A 62 3.02 -3.77 7.14
CA THR A 62 3.40 -4.52 5.93
C THR A 62 2.45 -4.28 4.76
N GLY A 63 1.14 -4.18 5.01
CA GLY A 63 0.13 -3.87 3.98
C GLY A 63 0.31 -2.48 3.36
N GLY A 64 0.79 -1.50 4.13
CA GLY A 64 1.11 -0.15 3.65
C GLY A 64 2.36 -0.11 2.76
N LEU A 65 3.39 -0.91 3.07
CA LEU A 65 4.56 -1.10 2.21
C LEU A 65 4.15 -1.73 0.87
N ILE A 66 3.30 -2.76 0.90
CA ILE A 66 2.75 -3.38 -0.31
C ILE A 66 1.94 -2.35 -1.12
N ALA A 67 1.08 -1.57 -0.46
CA ALA A 67 0.30 -0.52 -1.11
C ALA A 67 1.19 0.52 -1.80
N LEU A 68 2.29 0.92 -1.18
CA LEU A 68 3.25 1.86 -1.77
C LEU A 68 4.01 1.23 -2.95
N MET A 69 4.45 -0.03 -2.84
CA MET A 69 5.17 -0.74 -3.89
C MET A 69 4.32 -0.98 -5.15
N LEU A 70 3.08 -1.44 -4.96
CA LEU A 70 2.17 -1.74 -6.07
C LEU A 70 1.48 -0.48 -6.62
N GLY A 71 1.13 0.47 -5.76
CA GLY A 71 0.45 1.70 -6.14
C GLY A 71 1.40 2.75 -6.71
N ARG A 72 2.32 3.27 -5.86
CA ARG A 72 3.20 4.40 -6.22
C ARG A 72 4.40 3.99 -7.06
N LEU A 73 5.10 2.91 -6.70
CA LEU A 73 6.30 2.48 -7.41
C LEU A 73 5.99 1.60 -8.63
N ARG A 74 4.73 1.16 -8.80
CA ARG A 74 4.26 0.32 -9.92
C ARG A 74 5.14 -0.93 -10.12
N MET A 75 5.62 -1.51 -9.02
CA MET A 75 6.54 -2.64 -9.04
C MET A 75 5.84 -3.92 -9.50
N VAL A 76 6.61 -4.82 -10.11
CA VAL A 76 6.12 -6.15 -10.48
C VAL A 76 5.92 -7.00 -9.22
N TRP A 77 4.92 -7.88 -9.23
CA TRP A 77 4.61 -8.80 -8.14
C TRP A 77 5.84 -9.54 -7.58
N ASN A 78 6.71 -10.01 -8.46
CA ASN A 78 7.92 -10.76 -8.08
C ASN A 78 8.90 -9.88 -7.30
N GLN A 79 9.11 -8.63 -7.72
CA GLN A 79 10.00 -7.71 -7.00
C GLN A 79 9.42 -7.34 -5.64
N THR A 80 8.11 -7.06 -5.59
CA THR A 80 7.39 -6.77 -4.34
C THR A 80 7.55 -7.93 -3.35
N PHE A 81 7.39 -9.17 -3.82
CA PHE A 81 7.55 -10.37 -2.99
C PHE A 81 8.98 -10.52 -2.45
N VAL A 82 10.01 -10.37 -3.30
CA VAL A 82 11.41 -10.49 -2.88
C VAL A 82 11.78 -9.43 -1.85
N ILE A 83 11.36 -8.17 -2.06
CA ILE A 83 11.66 -7.10 -1.10
C ILE A 83 10.89 -7.32 0.21
N LEU A 84 9.63 -7.74 0.14
CA LEU A 84 8.82 -7.97 1.33
C LEU A 84 9.36 -9.14 2.17
N THR A 85 9.70 -10.25 1.52
CA THR A 85 10.31 -11.41 2.17
C THR A 85 11.68 -11.06 2.77
N PHE A 86 12.53 -10.35 2.04
CA PHE A 86 13.81 -9.87 2.58
C PHE A 86 13.59 -8.94 3.77
N SER A 87 12.67 -7.97 3.67
CA SER A 87 12.38 -7.02 4.74
C SER A 87 11.76 -7.70 5.97
N LEU A 88 10.99 -8.77 5.81
CA LEU A 88 10.38 -9.53 6.93
C LEU A 88 11.34 -10.55 7.55
N LEU A 89 12.24 -11.13 6.75
CA LEU A 89 13.25 -12.07 7.23
C LEU A 89 14.42 -11.35 7.94
N THR A 90 14.74 -10.12 7.53
CA THR A 90 15.82 -9.31 8.13
C THR A 90 15.39 -8.49 9.35
N THR A 91 14.08 -8.39 9.65
CA THR A 91 13.55 -7.57 10.75
C THR A 91 13.47 -8.17 12.16
N PRO A 92 13.83 -9.42 12.50
CA PRO A 92 13.97 -9.77 13.92
C PRO A 92 15.14 -9.01 14.60
N PHE A 93 16.05 -8.38 13.83
CA PHE A 93 17.25 -7.73 14.39
C PHE A 93 17.21 -6.19 14.45
N LEU A 94 16.44 -5.50 13.60
CA LEU A 94 16.47 -4.03 13.56
C LEU A 94 15.10 -3.39 13.82
N ASN A 95 14.86 -3.18 15.11
CA ASN A 95 14.56 -1.85 15.65
C ASN A 95 13.13 -1.30 15.48
N THR A 96 12.17 -1.86 16.21
CA THR A 96 10.91 -1.20 16.60
C THR A 96 11.11 -0.01 17.55
N LYS A 97 12.31 0.20 18.11
CA LYS A 97 12.59 1.27 19.08
C LYS A 97 12.81 2.65 18.44
N SER A 98 13.12 2.73 17.14
CA SER A 98 13.38 4.00 16.46
C SER A 98 12.10 4.71 15.99
N PHE A 99 11.06 3.97 15.61
CA PHE A 99 9.83 4.54 15.04
C PHE A 99 8.90 5.11 16.13
N LEU A 100 8.77 4.43 17.27
CA LEU A 100 8.01 4.94 18.42
C LEU A 100 8.67 6.15 19.09
N LYS A 101 9.99 6.31 18.96
CA LYS A 101 10.68 7.51 19.47
C LYS A 101 10.42 8.75 18.60
N LYS A 102 10.11 8.57 17.31
CA LYS A 102 9.86 9.68 16.38
C LYS A 102 8.42 10.20 16.44
N SER A 103 7.44 9.35 16.76
CA SER A 103 6.04 9.79 16.95
C SER A 103 5.84 10.58 18.25
N SER A 104 6.57 10.26 19.33
CA SER A 104 6.52 11.03 20.58
C SER A 104 7.15 12.43 20.45
N GLN A 105 8.19 12.59 19.62
CA GLN A 105 8.82 13.90 19.38
C GLN A 105 7.99 14.80 18.47
N VAL A 106 7.28 14.26 17.47
CA VAL A 106 6.39 15.06 16.60
C VAL A 106 5.15 15.56 17.36
N ASN A 107 4.57 14.77 18.26
CA ASN A 107 3.42 15.20 19.07
C ASN A 107 3.78 16.24 20.16
N ARG A 108 5.07 16.46 20.45
CA ARG A 108 5.50 17.51 21.41
C ARG A 108 5.76 18.85 20.76
N MET A 109 5.69 18.95 19.43
CA MET A 109 6.02 20.17 18.68
C MET A 109 4.79 20.92 18.15
N THR A 110 3.56 20.40 18.35
CA THR A 110 2.31 21.01 17.86
C THR A 110 1.43 21.64 18.95
N THR A 111 1.90 21.78 20.19
CA THR A 111 1.13 22.42 21.29
C THR A 111 1.57 23.84 21.66
N LYS A 112 2.44 24.50 20.88
CA LYS A 112 2.65 25.96 21.02
C LYS A 112 1.87 26.71 19.94
N GLN A 113 0.60 27.00 20.26
CA GLN A 113 -0.17 28.05 19.61
C GLN A 113 0.61 29.38 19.65
N PRO A 114 0.68 30.16 18.55
CA PRO A 114 1.20 31.52 18.60
C PRO A 114 0.17 32.42 19.29
N SER A 115 0.55 33.03 20.41
CA SER A 115 -0.22 34.10 21.05
C SER A 115 -0.31 35.29 20.10
N ILE A 116 -1.38 35.38 19.32
CA ILE A 116 -1.75 36.59 18.58
C ILE A 116 -2.59 37.50 19.48
N ILE A 117 -2.17 38.76 19.42
CA ILE A 117 -2.51 39.93 20.22
C ILE A 117 -3.96 40.39 19.98
N ILE A 118 -4.67 40.78 21.03
CA ILE A 118 -5.79 41.74 20.92
C ILE A 118 -5.42 43.00 21.71
N PHE A 119 -5.10 44.05 20.95
CA PHE A 119 -5.06 45.46 21.38
C PHE A 119 -6.17 46.19 20.63
N SER A 120 -7.12 46.77 21.36
CA SER A 120 -8.04 47.85 20.96
C SER A 120 -9.04 48.04 22.10
N SER A 121 -9.51 49.22 22.47
CA SER A 121 -9.04 50.61 22.43
C SER A 121 -9.89 51.34 23.46
#